data_AF-A0A397DF70-F1
#
_entry.id   AF-A0A397DF70-F1
#
_cell.length_a   1.000
_cell.length_b   1.000
_cell.length_c   1.000
_cell.angle_alpha   90.00
_cell.angle_beta   90.00
_cell.angle_gamma   90.00
#
_symmetry.space_group_name_H-M   'P 1'
#
loop_
_entity.id
_entity.type
_entity.pdbx_description
1 polymer ?
#
loop_
_entity_poly.entity_id
_entity_poly.type
_entity_poly.pdbx_seq_one_letter_code
_entity_poly.pdbx_strand_id
1 'polypeptide(L)'
;MYVGCVCAVSTHPGMLAAWVYYVVMFLPVCGLVQHGIITLTADRYAYFPTVVFIPVLGACIAHGIQSARILLMFLGRYERGCALYDLELRQFPGSTHLLNNMGVCYMHMRKYDLAKQSFQRAIDYGLGLSGKHGADTETPQVNLKQLEGWDGQANYHAHLMW
;
A
#
# COMPACT_ATOMS: atom_id res chain seq x y z
N MET A 1 -20.90 2.72 13.01
CA MET A 1 -22.04 1.77 13.09
C MET A 1 -22.29 1.17 11.72
N TYR A 2 -21.69 0.00 11.50
CA TYR A 2 -22.08 -1.14 10.66
C TYR A 2 -23.14 -0.98 9.54
N VAL A 3 -22.81 -0.31 8.43
CA VAL A 3 -23.34 -0.67 7.09
C VAL A 3 -22.28 -0.28 6.04
N GLY A 4 -21.31 -1.14 5.78
CA GLY A 4 -20.25 -0.81 4.82
C GLY A 4 -19.51 -2.00 4.20
N CYS A 5 -19.94 -3.23 4.47
CA CYS A 5 -19.22 -4.43 4.07
C CYS A 5 -19.65 -5.00 2.70
N VAL A 6 -20.66 -4.40 2.04
CA VAL A 6 -21.17 -4.89 0.74
C VAL A 6 -20.91 -3.92 -0.42
N CYS A 7 -20.63 -2.63 -0.16
CA CYS A 7 -20.50 -1.63 -1.22
C CYS A 7 -19.06 -1.31 -1.66
N ALA A 8 -18.03 -1.90 -1.05
CA ALA A 8 -16.64 -1.70 -1.47
C ALA A 8 -16.25 -2.53 -2.72
N VAL A 9 -17.21 -2.83 -3.61
CA VAL A 9 -16.98 -3.48 -4.92
C VAL A 9 -16.67 -2.45 -6.03
N SER A 10 -16.69 -1.15 -5.75
CA SER A 10 -16.10 -0.12 -6.59
C SER A 10 -14.87 0.43 -5.85
N THR A 11 -13.64 0.37 -6.36
CA THR A 11 -13.16 1.05 -7.56
C THR A 11 -11.82 0.47 -8.06
N HIS A 12 -11.66 -0.85 -8.08
CA HIS A 12 -10.52 -1.50 -8.77
C HIS A 12 -11.05 -2.51 -9.81
N PRO A 13 -10.83 -2.30 -11.12
CA PRO A 13 -11.29 -3.22 -12.16
C PRO A 13 -10.80 -4.67 -11.94
N GLY A 14 -9.68 -4.84 -11.25
CA GLY A 14 -9.15 -6.14 -10.86
C GLY A 14 -10.05 -6.95 -9.90
N MET A 15 -10.80 -6.30 -9.00
CA MET A 15 -11.66 -7.02 -8.05
C MET A 15 -12.96 -7.50 -8.70
N LEU A 16 -13.47 -6.72 -9.66
CA LEU A 16 -14.59 -7.16 -10.50
C LEU A 16 -14.16 -8.32 -11.41
N ALA A 17 -12.98 -8.25 -12.01
CA ALA A 17 -12.41 -9.35 -12.79
C ALA A 17 -12.23 -10.63 -11.95
N ALA A 18 -11.79 -10.50 -10.70
CA ALA A 18 -11.66 -11.62 -9.77
C ALA A 18 -13.00 -12.32 -9.49
N TRP A 19 -14.06 -11.54 -9.25
CA TRP A 19 -15.42 -12.07 -9.05
C TRP A 19 -15.98 -12.73 -10.30
N VAL A 20 -15.80 -12.10 -11.47
CA VAL A 20 -16.25 -12.67 -12.76
C VAL A 20 -15.55 -13.99 -13.02
N TYR A 21 -14.23 -14.07 -12.81
CA TYR A 21 -13.46 -15.31 -12.94
C TYR A 21 -14.00 -16.40 -11.99
N TYR A 22 -14.20 -16.07 -10.71
CA TYR A 22 -14.73 -17.01 -9.72
C TYR A 22 -16.07 -17.60 -10.15
N VAL A 23 -17.02 -16.75 -10.55
CA VAL A 23 -18.37 -17.18 -10.95
C VAL A 23 -18.33 -18.05 -12.21
N VAL A 24 -17.57 -17.64 -13.24
CA VAL A 24 -17.46 -18.40 -14.50
C VAL A 24 -16.85 -19.78 -14.27
N MET A 25 -15.81 -19.89 -13.45
CA MET A 25 -15.16 -21.17 -13.16
C MET A 25 -15.94 -22.03 -12.16
N PHE A 26 -16.73 -21.44 -11.26
CA PHE A 26 -17.49 -22.17 -10.26
C PHE A 26 -18.79 -22.78 -10.82
N LEU A 27 -19.45 -22.10 -11.77
CA LEU A 27 -20.71 -22.56 -12.37
C LEU A 27 -20.71 -24.02 -12.89
N PRO A 28 -19.68 -24.52 -13.59
CA PRO A 28 -19.64 -25.91 -14.02
C PRO A 28 -19.32 -26.89 -12.89
N VAL A 29 -18.71 -26.42 -11.79
CA VAL A 29 -18.24 -27.24 -10.67
C VAL A 29 -19.33 -27.41 -9.59
N CYS A 30 -20.25 -26.45 -9.46
CA CYS A 30 -21.30 -26.48 -8.44
C CYS A 30 -22.44 -27.48 -8.71
N GLY A 31 -22.40 -28.18 -9.85
CA GLY A 31 -23.37 -29.21 -10.21
C GLY A 31 -24.75 -28.69 -10.67
N LEU A 32 -24.95 -27.36 -10.71
CA LEU A 32 -26.20 -26.75 -11.17
C LEU A 32 -26.40 -26.88 -12.69
N VAL A 33 -25.31 -26.97 -13.46
CA VAL A 33 -25.35 -27.17 -14.91
C VAL A 33 -24.78 -28.54 -15.25
N GLN A 34 -25.66 -29.54 -15.34
CA GLN A 34 -25.27 -30.94 -15.58
C GLN A 34 -24.89 -31.17 -17.04
N HIS A 35 -23.59 -31.33 -17.30
CA HIS A 35 -23.07 -31.88 -18.56
C HIS A 35 -22.40 -33.22 -18.23
N GLY A 36 -22.92 -34.33 -18.76
CA GLY A 36 -22.69 -35.71 -18.30
C GLY A 36 -21.26 -36.27 -18.31
N ILE A 37 -20.24 -35.49 -18.69
CA ILE A 37 -18.81 -35.89 -18.70
C ILE A 37 -18.02 -35.19 -17.58
N ILE A 38 -18.48 -34.05 -17.06
CA ILE A 38 -17.69 -33.18 -16.16
C ILE A 38 -17.81 -33.61 -14.69
N THR A 39 -18.94 -34.22 -14.31
CA THR A 39 -19.25 -34.63 -12.93
C THR A 39 -18.30 -35.70 -12.38
N LEU A 40 -17.74 -36.57 -13.23
CA LEU A 40 -16.73 -37.59 -12.84
C LEU A 40 -15.36 -36.99 -12.51
N THR A 41 -15.14 -35.70 -12.84
CA THR A 41 -13.88 -34.99 -12.61
C THR A 41 -14.02 -33.74 -11.74
N ALA A 42 -15.22 -33.42 -11.27
CA ALA A 42 -15.52 -32.18 -10.54
C ALA A 42 -14.62 -32.00 -9.30
N ASP A 43 -14.33 -33.06 -8.56
CA ASP A 43 -13.44 -33.03 -7.40
C ASP A 43 -12.01 -32.60 -7.75
N ARG A 44 -11.54 -32.90 -8.97
CA ARG A 44 -10.21 -32.51 -9.44
C ARG A 44 -10.11 -31.05 -9.88
N TYR A 45 -11.23 -30.35 -10.04
CA TYR A 45 -11.25 -28.98 -10.57
C TYR A 45 -11.79 -27.95 -9.57
N ALA A 46 -12.20 -28.39 -8.37
CA ALA A 46 -12.74 -27.53 -7.31
C ALA A 46 -11.77 -26.45 -6.80
N TYR A 47 -10.46 -26.58 -7.03
CA TYR A 47 -9.48 -25.56 -6.65
C TYR A 47 -9.33 -24.42 -7.67
N PHE A 48 -9.72 -24.61 -8.94
CA PHE A 48 -9.52 -23.56 -9.96
C PHE A 48 -10.23 -22.24 -9.64
N PRO A 49 -11.50 -22.24 -9.19
CA PRO A 49 -12.16 -21.00 -8.76
C PRO A 49 -11.44 -20.34 -7.59
N THR A 50 -10.79 -21.11 -6.70
CA THR A 50 -10.21 -20.57 -5.46
C THR A 50 -8.83 -19.92 -5.65
N VAL A 51 -8.15 -20.18 -6.78
CA VAL A 51 -6.84 -19.56 -7.09
C VAL A 51 -6.90 -18.03 -7.05
N VAL A 52 -8.05 -17.44 -7.39
CA VAL A 52 -8.25 -15.99 -7.39
C VAL A 52 -8.16 -15.35 -6.00
N PHE A 53 -8.40 -16.12 -4.93
CA PHE A 53 -8.30 -15.60 -3.56
C PHE A 53 -6.84 -15.35 -3.15
N ILE A 54 -5.86 -16.03 -3.75
CA ILE A 54 -4.44 -15.84 -3.43
C ILE A 54 -3.98 -14.40 -3.75
N PRO A 55 -4.13 -13.87 -4.98
CA PRO A 55 -3.76 -12.49 -5.27
C PRO A 55 -4.66 -11.47 -4.56
N VAL A 56 -5.94 -11.77 -4.34
CA VAL A 56 -6.85 -10.89 -3.57
C VAL A 56 -6.38 -10.76 -2.12
N LEU A 57 -6.05 -11.87 -1.46
CA LEU A 57 -5.50 -11.86 -0.09
C LEU A 57 -4.16 -11.11 -0.05
N GLY A 58 -3.29 -11.31 -1.03
CA GLY A 58 -2.03 -10.57 -1.16
C GLY A 58 -2.25 -9.06 -1.23
N ALA A 59 -3.19 -8.61 -2.07
CA ALA A 59 -3.55 -7.20 -2.19
C ALA A 59 -4.17 -6.64 -0.88
N CYS A 60 -5.05 -7.40 -0.23
CA CYS A 60 -5.63 -7.00 1.07
C CYS A 60 -4.56 -6.85 2.16
N ILE A 61 -3.60 -7.77 2.23
CA ILE A 61 -2.48 -7.69 3.19
C ILE A 61 -1.62 -6.46 2.90
N ALA A 62 -1.26 -6.23 1.63
CA ALA A 62 -0.47 -5.08 1.22
C ALA A 62 -1.13 -3.75 1.60
N HIS A 63 -2.43 -3.59 1.28
CA HIS A 63 -3.20 -2.41 1.67
C HIS A 63 -3.32 -2.27 3.20
N GLY A 64 -3.53 -3.38 3.92
CA GLY A 64 -3.58 -3.39 5.38
C GLY A 64 -2.29 -2.86 6.03
N ILE A 65 -1.13 -3.26 5.50
CA ILE A 65 0.18 -2.78 5.97
C ILE A 65 0.34 -1.27 5.69
N GLN A 66 -0.05 -0.80 4.49
CA GLN A 66 0.00 0.62 4.13
C GLN A 66 -0.85 1.47 5.07
N SER A 67 -2.10 1.07 5.33
CA SER A 67 -3.00 1.78 6.24
C SER A 67 -2.48 1.76 7.69
N ALA A 68 -1.91 0.64 8.14
CA ALA A 68 -1.37 0.51 9.49
C ALA A 68 -0.20 1.47 9.75
N ARG A 69 0.70 1.65 8.76
CA ARG A 69 1.83 2.59 8.85
C ARG A 69 1.38 4.02 9.08
N ILE A 70 0.41 4.49 8.28
CA ILE A 70 -0.13 5.84 8.36
C ILE A 70 -0.87 6.03 9.69
N LEU A 71 -1.67 5.05 10.10
CA LEU A 71 -2.37 5.09 11.38
C LEU A 71 -1.40 5.20 12.57
N LEU A 72 -0.29 4.46 12.56
CA LEU A 72 0.73 4.54 13.61
C LEU A 72 1.37 5.93 13.70
N MET A 73 1.55 6.60 12.56
CA MET A 73 2.02 7.99 12.51
C MET A 73 1.02 8.94 13.18
N PHE A 74 -0.27 8.84 12.84
CA PHE A 74 -1.32 9.68 13.45
C PHE A 74 -1.51 9.41 14.95
N LEU A 75 -1.30 8.17 15.39
CA LEU A 75 -1.36 7.81 16.81
C LEU A 75 -0.11 8.21 17.61
N GLY A 76 0.85 8.90 16.98
CA GLY A 76 2.11 9.31 17.62
C GLY A 76 3.07 8.16 17.92
N ARG A 77 2.81 6.95 17.40
CA ARG A 77 3.67 5.76 17.57
C ARG A 77 4.74 5.71 16.48
N TYR A 78 5.52 6.77 16.38
CA TYR A 78 6.48 6.99 15.30
C TYR A 78 7.52 5.87 15.18
N GLU A 79 8.05 5.35 16.29
CA GLU A 79 9.02 4.24 16.25
C GLU A 79 8.51 3.01 15.50
N ARG A 80 7.25 2.61 15.75
CA ARG A 80 6.63 1.46 15.08
C ARG A 80 6.29 1.77 13.62
N GLY A 81 5.81 2.99 13.36
CA GLY A 81 5.56 3.46 11.99
C GLY A 81 6.84 3.42 11.15
N CYS A 82 7.91 4.04 11.64
CA CYS A 82 9.24 4.05 11.03
C CYS A 82 9.77 2.64 10.76
N ALA A 83 9.62 1.69 11.69
CA ALA A 83 10.09 0.32 11.50
C ALA A 83 9.42 -0.37 10.29
N LEU A 84 8.14 -0.09 10.06
CA LEU A 84 7.42 -0.62 8.89
C LEU A 84 7.84 0.08 7.59
N TYR A 85 8.18 1.37 7.62
CA TYR A 85 8.80 2.06 6.48
C TYR A 85 10.17 1.48 6.14
N ASP A 86 11.02 1.19 7.14
CA ASP A 86 12.35 0.59 6.92
C ASP A 86 12.25 -0.78 6.23
N LEU A 87 11.31 -1.62 6.65
CA LEU A 87 11.09 -2.94 6.04
C LEU A 87 10.74 -2.83 4.55
N GLU A 88 9.93 -1.84 4.16
CA GLU A 88 9.47 -1.68 2.79
C GLU A 88 10.50 -0.99 1.90
N LEU A 89 11.26 -0.04 2.45
CA LEU A 89 12.39 0.58 1.77
C LEU A 89 13.50 -0.42 1.40
N ARG A 90 13.64 -1.53 2.13
CA ARG A 90 14.56 -2.62 1.72
C ARG A 90 14.15 -3.26 0.39
N GLN A 91 12.85 -3.29 0.11
CA GLN A 91 12.31 -3.86 -1.13
C GLN A 91 12.23 -2.79 -2.24
N PHE A 92 11.91 -1.55 -1.88
CA PHE A 92 11.72 -0.44 -2.81
C PHE A 92 12.57 0.78 -2.39
N PRO A 93 13.91 0.71 -2.49
CA PRO A 93 14.81 1.72 -1.91
C PRO A 93 14.70 3.10 -2.53
N GLY A 94 14.22 3.20 -3.76
CA GLY A 94 14.05 4.47 -4.48
C GLY A 94 12.65 5.07 -4.39
N SER A 95 11.72 4.51 -3.61
CA SER A 95 10.35 5.01 -3.59
C SER A 95 10.25 6.39 -2.94
N THR A 96 9.87 7.41 -3.71
CA THR A 96 9.71 8.79 -3.22
C THR A 96 8.70 8.89 -2.08
N HIS A 97 7.56 8.20 -2.19
CA HIS A 97 6.51 8.18 -1.16
C HIS A 97 7.05 7.63 0.17
N LEU A 98 7.80 6.53 0.12
CA LEU A 98 8.35 5.89 1.31
C LEU A 98 9.44 6.75 1.95
N LEU A 99 10.34 7.31 1.14
CA LEU A 99 11.43 8.18 1.61
C LEU A 99 10.90 9.47 2.23
N ASN A 100 9.90 10.11 1.61
CA ASN A 100 9.25 11.30 2.18
C ASN A 100 8.60 10.99 3.53
N ASN A 101 7.76 9.95 3.60
CA ASN A 101 7.05 9.62 4.83
C ASN A 101 8.01 9.12 5.93
N MET A 102 9.13 8.48 5.57
CA MET A 102 10.20 8.17 6.52
C MET A 102 10.87 9.44 7.06
N GLY A 103 11.11 10.45 6.20
CA GLY A 103 11.58 11.77 6.63
C GLY A 103 10.63 12.43 7.65
N VAL A 104 9.33 12.38 7.39
CA VAL A 104 8.30 12.84 8.34
C VAL A 104 8.36 12.05 9.66
N CYS A 105 8.59 10.74 9.60
CA CYS A 105 8.73 9.92 10.81
C CYS A 105 9.97 10.34 11.63
N TYR A 106 11.11 10.59 10.99
CA TYR A 106 12.30 11.10 11.66
C TYR A 106 12.12 12.50 12.25
N MET A 107 11.32 13.36 11.60
CA MET A 107 10.96 14.67 12.14
C MET A 107 10.30 14.56 13.52
N HIS A 108 9.29 13.69 13.64
CA HIS A 108 8.59 13.48 14.89
C HIS A 108 9.46 12.79 15.96
N MET A 109 10.49 12.04 15.55
CA MET A 109 11.50 11.48 16.44
C MET A 109 12.63 12.46 16.81
N ARG A 110 12.55 13.73 16.39
CA ARG A 110 13.60 14.76 16.56
C ARG A 110 14.95 14.41 15.92
N LYS A 111 14.95 13.51 14.94
CA LYS A 111 16.14 13.08 14.19
C LYS A 111 16.26 13.90 12.90
N TYR A 112 16.49 15.21 13.05
CA TYR A 112 16.38 16.17 11.95
C TYR A 112 17.40 15.94 10.81
N ASP A 113 18.62 15.52 11.13
CA ASP A 113 19.64 15.22 10.10
C ASP A 113 19.22 14.04 9.21
N LEU A 114 18.68 12.98 9.84
CA LEU A 114 18.16 11.81 9.12
C LEU A 114 16.90 12.15 8.31
N ALA A 115 16.07 13.07 8.83
CA ALA A 115 14.91 13.57 8.10
C ALA A 115 15.33 14.31 6.83
N LYS A 116 16.27 15.25 6.93
CA LYS A 116 16.84 15.96 5.77
C LYS A 116 17.41 15.00 4.75
N GLN A 117 18.22 14.03 5.19
CA GLN A 117 18.79 13.03 4.30
C GLN A 117 17.71 12.19 3.59
N SER A 118 16.63 11.84 4.29
CA SER A 118 15.53 11.06 3.71
C SER A 118 14.77 11.86 2.65
N PHE A 119 14.48 13.14 2.91
CA PHE A 119 13.87 14.03 1.91
C PHE A 119 14.79 14.26 0.72
N GLN A 120 16.08 14.50 0.95
CA GLN A 120 17.05 14.69 -0.12
C GLN A 120 17.16 13.44 -1.00
N ARG A 121 17.21 12.24 -0.40
CA ARG A 121 17.17 10.98 -1.16
C ARG A 121 15.90 10.82 -1.99
N ALA A 122 14.75 11.27 -1.46
CA ALA A 122 13.48 11.26 -2.18
C ALA A 122 13.52 12.18 -3.41
N ILE A 123 14.30 13.26 -3.37
CA ILE A 123 14.48 14.22 -4.47
C ILE A 123 15.51 13.69 -5.49
N ASP A 124 16.67 13.22 -5.01
CA ASP A 124 17.80 12.82 -5.85
C ASP A 124 17.53 11.51 -6.61
N TYR A 125 16.90 10.54 -5.94
CA TYR A 125 16.69 9.18 -6.44
C TYR A 125 15.23 8.78 -6.48
N GLY A 126 14.32 9.77 -6.39
CA GLY A 126 12.89 9.55 -6.34
C GLY A 126 12.34 8.82 -7.56
N LEU A 127 12.19 7.52 -7.43
CA LEU A 127 11.45 6.68 -8.37
C LEU A 127 10.00 6.58 -7.87
N GLY A 128 9.03 6.62 -8.78
CA GLY A 128 7.63 6.36 -8.43
C GLY A 128 7.46 4.96 -7.85
N LEU A 129 6.30 4.64 -7.27
CA LEU A 129 6.01 3.30 -6.72
C LEU A 129 6.27 2.15 -7.72
N SER A 130 6.24 2.43 -9.03
CA SER A 130 6.56 1.50 -10.13
C SER A 130 8.05 1.44 -10.51
N GLY A 131 8.96 2.16 -9.84
CA GLY A 131 10.37 2.26 -10.24
C GLY A 131 10.62 3.13 -11.49
N LYS A 132 9.61 3.87 -11.96
CA LYS A 132 9.71 4.75 -13.14
C LYS A 132 9.96 6.20 -12.72
N HIS A 133 10.74 6.94 -13.52
CA HIS A 133 10.88 8.39 -13.40
C HIS A 133 9.50 9.06 -13.60
N GLY A 134 9.12 9.93 -12.68
CA GLY A 134 7.78 10.57 -12.64
C GLY A 134 7.12 10.60 -11.26
N ALA A 135 7.87 10.35 -10.18
CA ALA A 135 7.36 10.58 -8.83
C ALA A 135 7.19 12.07 -8.54
N ASP A 136 6.19 12.42 -7.73
CA ASP A 136 6.07 13.76 -7.16
C ASP A 136 7.26 14.05 -6.25
N THR A 137 8.19 14.89 -6.71
CA THR A 137 9.30 15.42 -5.91
C THR A 137 8.97 16.74 -5.24
N GLU A 138 7.82 17.35 -5.52
CA GLU A 138 7.44 18.65 -4.95
C GLU A 138 7.19 18.52 -3.45
N THR A 139 6.45 17.49 -3.02
CA THR A 139 6.17 17.25 -1.61
C THR A 139 7.44 17.12 -0.73
N PRO A 140 8.43 16.26 -1.08
CA PRO A 140 9.67 16.20 -0.30
C PRO A 140 10.51 17.48 -0.38
N GLN A 141 10.46 18.23 -1.49
CA GLN A 141 11.11 19.55 -1.59
C GLN A 141 10.50 20.57 -0.62
N VAL A 142 9.16 20.61 -0.53
CA VAL A 142 8.45 21.49 0.41
C VAL A 142 8.82 21.14 1.85
N ASN A 143 8.77 19.85 2.20
CA ASN A 143 9.11 19.37 3.54
C ASN A 143 10.57 19.68 3.91
N LEU A 144 11.51 19.51 2.97
CA LEU A 144 12.92 19.83 3.17
C LEU A 144 13.13 21.33 3.37
N LYS A 145 12.58 22.17 2.49
CA LYS A 145 12.70 23.62 2.59
C LYS A 145 12.11 24.14 3.89
N GLN A 146 10.96 23.60 4.30
CA GLN A 146 10.34 23.94 5.57
C GLN A 146 11.24 23.55 6.74
N LEU A 147 11.86 22.37 6.69
CA LEU A 147 12.78 21.90 7.73
C LEU A 147 14.07 22.73 7.81
N GLU A 148 14.60 23.19 6.68
CA GLU A 148 15.78 24.05 6.64
C GLU A 148 15.51 25.45 7.20
N GLY A 149 14.31 25.99 6.96
CA GLY A 149 13.87 27.27 7.50
C GLY A 149 13.28 27.19 8.91
N TRP A 150 13.26 26.01 9.53
CA TRP A 150 12.60 25.82 10.82
C TRP A 150 13.51 26.19 12.00
N ASP A 151 12.99 27.01 12.91
CA ASP A 151 13.68 27.52 14.09
C ASP A 151 13.77 26.51 15.26
N GLY A 152 13.16 25.33 15.12
CA GLY A 152 13.12 24.29 16.16
C GLY A 152 12.06 24.50 17.24
N GLN A 153 11.32 25.62 17.20
CA GLN A 153 10.37 26.05 18.24
C GLN A 153 8.93 26.08 17.72
N ALA A 154 8.71 26.45 16.46
CA ALA A 154 7.39 26.48 15.84
C ALA A 154 6.82 25.08 15.58
N ASN A 155 5.49 24.96 15.49
CA ASN A 155 4.86 23.71 15.06
C ASN A 155 5.24 23.39 13.61
N TYR A 156 5.97 22.29 13.41
CA TYR A 156 6.30 21.79 12.09
C TYR A 156 5.10 21.02 11.50
N HIS A 157 4.63 21.45 10.34
CA HIS A 157 3.55 20.79 9.59
C HIS A 157 4.16 20.00 8.43
N ALA A 158 4.23 18.69 8.57
CA ALA A 158 4.79 17.81 7.54
C ALA A 158 3.73 17.34 6.55
N HIS A 159 4.06 17.31 5.26
CA HIS A 159 3.20 16.74 4.23
C HIS A 159 3.49 15.24 4.05
N LEU A 160 2.49 14.41 4.35
CA LEU A 160 2.51 12.98 4.07
C LEU A 160 2.05 12.72 2.63
N MET A 161 2.62 11.68 2.02
CA MET A 161 2.22 11.19 0.71
C MET A 161 1.45 9.87 0.87
N TRP A 162 0.36 9.68 0.13
CA TRP A 162 -0.50 8.48 0.18
C TRP A 162 -0.37 7.65 -1.09
#